data_AF-A0AAJ1PRQ2-F1
#
_entry.id   AF-A0AAJ1PRQ2-F1
#
_cell.length_a   1.000
_cell.length_b   1.000
_cell.length_c   1.000
_cell.angle_alpha   90.00
_cell.angle_beta   90.00
_cell.angle_gamma   90.00
#
_symmetry.space_group_name_H-M   'P 1'
#
loop_
_entity.id
_entity.type
_entity.pdbx_description
1 polymer ?
#
loop_
_entity_poly.entity_id
_entity_poly.type
_entity_poly.pdbx_seq_one_letter_code
_entity_poly.pdbx_strand_id
1 'polypeptide(L)' 'MKIFETLKSKNKYERAESYCIVFLLAGSIMLSAGIGLTVINPKGISAILAMLGSFIAFLSTVALIFTWLAKEFFGE' A
#
# COMPACT_ATOMS: atom_id res chain seq x y z
N MET A 1 16.60 5.96 3.33
CA MET A 1 15.43 6.69 3.85
C MET A 1 15.08 7.85 2.89
N LYS A 2 14.73 7.54 1.63
CA LYS A 2 14.40 8.54 0.58
C LYS A 2 12.89 8.83 0.47
N ILE A 3 12.06 8.10 1.21
CA ILE A 3 10.59 8.12 1.08
C ILE A 3 9.98 9.44 1.58
N PHE A 4 10.63 10.08 2.57
CA PHE A 4 10.18 11.36 3.13
C PHE A 4 10.66 12.59 2.35
N GLU A 5 11.71 12.47 1.51
CA GLU A 5 12.17 13.58 0.65
C GLU A 5 11.20 13.83 -0.52
N THR A 6 10.51 12.80 -1.02
CA THR A 6 9.54 12.91 -2.13
C THR A 6 8.22 13.59 -1.73
N LEU A 7 7.88 13.66 -0.44
CA LEU A 7 6.70 14.42 0.03
C LEU A 7 6.82 15.94 -0.23
N LYS A 8 8.03 16.40 -0.55
CA LYS A 8 8.37 17.77 -0.95
C LYS A 8 8.57 17.92 -2.47
N SER A 9 8.08 16.98 -3.30
CA SER A 9 8.15 17.14 -4.75
C SER A 9 7.00 18.00 -5.30
N LYS A 10 7.32 18.86 -6.28
CA LYS A 10 6.43 19.88 -6.88
C LYS A 10 5.37 19.26 -7.83
N ASN A 11 5.54 17.99 -8.21
CA ASN A 11 4.69 17.26 -9.14
C ASN A 11 3.59 16.45 -8.44
N LYS A 12 2.36 16.57 -8.95
CA LYS A 12 1.15 15.91 -8.42
C LYS A 12 1.27 14.37 -8.48
N TYR A 13 1.93 13.84 -9.51
CA TYR A 13 2.10 12.40 -9.73
C TYR A 13 3.09 11.76 -8.75
N GLU A 14 4.25 12.38 -8.51
CA GLU A 14 5.23 11.86 -7.53
C GLU A 14 4.65 11.82 -6.10
N ARG A 15 3.78 12.79 -5.75
CA ARG A 15 3.07 12.78 -4.47
C ARG A 15 2.09 11.61 -4.35
N ALA A 16 1.36 11.29 -5.42
CA ALA A 16 0.44 10.17 -5.47
C ALA A 16 1.18 8.82 -5.35
N GLU A 17 2.32 8.68 -6.04
CA GLU A 17 3.20 7.51 -5.93
C GLU A 17 3.69 7.30 -4.49
N SER A 18 4.21 8.36 -3.85
CA SER A 18 4.66 8.30 -2.45
C SER A 18 3.55 7.89 -1.49
N TYR A 19 2.33 8.40 -1.69
CA TYR A 19 1.19 8.05 -0.84
C TYR A 19 0.79 6.59 -0.99
N CYS A 20 0.79 6.07 -2.23
CA CYS A 20 0.52 4.65 -2.51
C CYS A 20 1.59 3.74 -1.90
N ILE A 21 2.87 4.14 -1.92
CA ILE A 21 3.97 3.38 -1.29
C ILE A 21 3.79 3.31 0.23
N VAL A 22 3.40 4.42 0.88
CA VAL A 22 3.13 4.45 2.33
C VAL A 22 1.95 3.54 2.68
N PHE A 23 0.89 3.57 1.87
CA PHE A 23 -0.27 2.69 2.03
C PHE A 23 0.07 1.22 1.81
N LEU A 24 0.95 0.90 0.85
CA LEU A 24 1.49 -0.45 0.64
C LEU A 24 2.27 -0.93 1.86
N LEU A 25 3.12 -0.07 2.43
CA LEU A 25 3.91 -0.37 3.62
C LEU A 25 3.00 -0.64 4.82
N ALA A 26 2.01 0.23 5.04
CA ALA A 26 1.02 0.04 6.11
C ALA A 26 0.21 -1.25 5.92
N GLY A 27 -0.27 -1.52 4.69
CA GLY A 27 -0.99 -2.74 4.35
C GLY A 27 -0.14 -4.01 4.54
N SER A 28 1.13 -3.97 4.16
CA SER A 28 2.06 -5.10 4.33
C SER A 28 2.37 -5.38 5.80
N ILE A 29 2.52 -4.34 6.64
CA ILE A 29 2.72 -4.51 8.08
C ILE A 29 1.46 -5.12 8.72
N MET A 30 0.29 -4.60 8.35
CA MET A 30 -1.00 -5.07 8.86
C MET A 30 -1.32 -6.50 8.41
N LEU A 31 -0.97 -6.86 7.16
CA LEU A 31 -1.03 -8.23 6.64
C LEU A 31 -0.11 -9.16 7.42
N SER A 32 1.16 -8.77 7.59
CA SER A 32 2.16 -9.57 8.31
C SER A 32 1.74 -9.82 9.76
N ALA A 33 1.24 -8.78 10.44
CA ALA A 33 0.69 -8.90 11.79
C ALA A 33 -0.55 -9.80 11.83
N GLY A 34 -1.46 -9.68 10.87
CA GLY A 34 -2.65 -10.55 10.75
C GLY A 34 -2.28 -12.01 10.54
N ILE A 35 -1.33 -12.30 9.65
CA ILE A 35 -0.82 -13.66 9.41
C ILE A 35 -0.16 -14.22 10.67
N GLY A 36 0.72 -13.44 11.32
CA GLY A 36 1.35 -13.83 12.58
C GLY A 36 0.33 -14.17 13.68
N LEU A 37 -0.77 -13.40 13.75
CA LEU A 37 -1.84 -13.63 14.73
C LEU A 37 -2.72 -14.85 14.38
N THR A 38 -2.90 -15.16 13.08
CA THR A 38 -3.64 -16.35 12.64
C THR A 38 -2.94 -17.67 12.96
N VAL A 39 -1.60 -17.68 13.08
CA VAL A 39 -0.84 -18.86 13.53
C VAL A 39 -1.20 -19.24 14.97
N ILE A 40 -1.47 -18.25 15.82
CA ILE A 40 -1.77 -18.45 17.24
C ILE A 40 -3.28 -18.70 17.45
N ASN A 41 -4.13 -18.00 16.69
CA ASN A 41 -5.58 -18.19 16.77
C ASN A 41 -6.23 -18.09 15.38
N PRO A 42 -6.46 -19.23 14.69
CA PRO A 42 -6.92 -19.25 13.30
C PRO A 42 -8.41 -18.92 13.13
N LYS A 43 -9.15 -18.66 14.22
CA LYS A 43 -10.60 -18.34 14.19
C LYS A 43 -10.85 -16.90 14.60
N GLY A 44 -11.74 -16.23 13.86
CA GLY A 44 -12.26 -14.90 14.22
C GLY A 44 -11.45 -13.72 13.65
N ILE A 45 -11.15 -12.74 14.51
CA ILE A 45 -10.67 -11.39 14.15
C ILE A 45 -9.31 -11.43 13.42
N SER A 46 -8.43 -12.36 13.75
CA SER A 46 -7.10 -12.49 13.12
C SER A 46 -7.19 -12.76 11.62
N ALA A 47 -8.11 -13.63 11.19
CA ALA A 47 -8.32 -13.94 9.78
C ALA A 47 -8.92 -12.74 9.03
N ILE A 48 -9.85 -12.02 9.68
CA ILE A 48 -10.45 -10.79 9.14
C ILE A 48 -9.38 -9.70 8.98
N LEU A 49 -8.46 -9.58 9.95
CA LEU A 49 -7.38 -8.61 9.93
C LEU A 49 -6.36 -8.91 8.82
N ALA A 50 -6.02 -10.19 8.61
CA ALA A 50 -5.19 -10.62 7.50
C ALA A 50 -5.87 -10.38 6.15
N MET A 51 -7.16 -10.69 6.02
CA MET A 51 -7.94 -10.41 4.80
C MET A 51 -7.97 -8.90 4.50
N LEU A 52 -8.24 -8.05 5.50
CA LEU A 52 -8.22 -6.59 5.34
C LEU A 52 -6.84 -6.07 4.94
N GLY A 53 -5.78 -6.55 5.59
CA GLY A 53 -4.41 -6.18 5.25
C GLY A 53 -4.07 -6.54 3.80
N SER A 54 -4.48 -7.73 3.34
CA SER A 54 -4.27 -8.18 1.96
C SER A 54 -5.01 -7.31 0.94
N PHE A 55 -6.25 -6.93 1.29
CA PHE A 55 -7.10 -6.11 0.43
C PHE A 55 -6.56 -4.69 0.27
N ILE A 56 -6.07 -4.09 1.37
CA ILE A 56 -5.45 -2.76 1.35
C ILE A 56 -4.14 -2.77 0.56
N ALA A 57 -3.30 -3.79 0.74
CA ALA A 57 -2.07 -3.95 -0.03
C ALA A 57 -2.36 -4.14 -1.53
N PHE A 58 -3.40 -4.92 -1.85
CA PHE A 58 -3.84 -5.12 -3.23
C PHE A 58 -4.35 -3.82 -3.87
N LEU A 59 -5.27 -3.09 -3.21
CA LEU A 59 -5.76 -1.80 -3.69
C LEU A 59 -4.64 -0.78 -3.87
N SER A 60 -3.69 -0.75 -2.94
CA SER A 60 -2.53 0.16 -3.02
C SER A 60 -1.64 -0.17 -4.23
N THR A 61 -1.45 -1.46 -4.52
CA THR A 61 -0.70 -1.91 -5.70
C THR A 61 -1.42 -1.54 -6.99
N VAL A 62 -2.73 -1.79 -7.05
CA VAL A 62 -3.56 -1.41 -8.21
C VAL A 62 -3.53 0.10 -8.44
N ALA A 63 -3.70 0.91 -7.39
CA ALA A 63 -3.60 2.36 -7.48
C ALA A 63 -2.21 2.81 -7.96
N LEU A 64 -1.14 2.16 -7.51
CA LEU A 64 0.23 2.43 -7.98
C LEU A 64 0.39 2.14 -9.48
N ILE A 65 -0.10 0.99 -9.94
CA ILE A 65 -0.09 0.61 -11.35
C ILE A 65 -0.86 1.64 -12.17
N PHE A 66 -2.06 2.05 -11.75
CA PHE A 66 -2.83 3.09 -12.45
C PHE A 66 -2.14 4.45 -12.42
N THR A 67 -1.46 4.81 -11.33
CA THR A 67 -0.73 6.08 -11.24
C THR A 67 0.47 6.07 -12.20
N TRP A 68 1.17 4.94 -12.30
CA TRP A 68 2.23 4.73 -13.29
C TRP A 68 1.70 4.77 -14.72
N LEU A 69 0.60 4.07 -14.99
CA LEU A 69 -0.02 4.03 -16.30
C LEU A 69 -0.49 5.43 -16.71
N ALA A 70 -1.17 6.16 -15.83
CA ALA A 70 -1.60 7.53 -16.09
C ALA A 70 -0.41 8.47 -16.33
N LYS A 71 0.71 8.30 -15.61
CA LYS A 71 1.93 9.07 -15.83
C LYS A 71 2.57 8.78 -17.19
N GLU A 72 2.59 7.53 -17.62
CA GLU A 72 3.10 7.14 -18.95
C GLU A 72 2.21 7.66 -20.09
N PHE A 73 0.89 7.62 -19.92
CA PHE A 73 -0.06 8.00 -20.99
C PHE A 73 -0.41 9.49 -21.05
N PHE A 74 -0.43 10.20 -19.91
CA PHE A 74 -0.84 11.61 -19.81
C PHE A 74 0.29 12.55 -19.37
N GLY A 75 1.46 12.01 -19.04
CA GLY A 75 2.60 12.77 -18.51
C GLY A 75 3.66 13.17 -19.53
N GLU A 76 3.38 13.05 -20.83
CA GLU A 76 4.12 13.76 -21.89
C GLU A 76 3.72 15.24 -21.97
#